data_AF-A0A1C0Z244-F1
#
_entry.id   AF-A0A1C0Z244-F1
#
_cell.length_a   1.000
_cell.length_b   1.000
_cell.length_c   1.000
_cell.angle_alpha   90.00
_cell.angle_beta   90.00
_cell.angle_gamma   90.00
#
_symmetry.space_group_name_H-M   'P 1'
#
loop_
_entity.id
_entity.type
_entity.pdbx_description
1 polymer ?
#
loop_
_entity_poly.entity_id
_entity_poly.type
_entity_poly.pdbx_seq_one_letter_code
_entity_poly.pdbx_strand_id
1 'polypeptide(L)'
;MRKRLLLLFFVAILGGCTTPTEQPAPINDNRFAEHVADAKLLFETNVELGITEEQYALPLENISYEATNGIITKITKTIEPIPIDAVTLREPLALDDLHTLRWTSEGDIVTALHITRNVETLKQHVYAMPLKERVGHLIVAGFEGTTVTPALQQAVEEHFISNVILFSKNITSDAQLRDFSTQFHALTHNEPLSLSIDEEGGNVSRLPNELASIPTAATLAQRYSVDEVQQIAQHIGKALAAYGIHVDFAPVMDVNSNPNNPVIGTRSFSSNPQTAADYALAFHRGLRAANMTTSAKHFPGHGDTDVDSHLALPVLQQSRQELEQTELIPFRRAIEANVPMIMVGHLLVPALDPEYPASLSKKVMTDLLRNELGYSGIIITDDVTMQALDLPIENIAVQTIAAGADIVLVGHDLQKALAAQQAIIAAVESGELSEQRVNNSVLRVLREKRKRGEANVQHFSVKEWNDTLQQLLQ
;
A
#
# COMPACT_ATOMS: atom_id res chain seq x y z
N MET A 1 -8.02 -42.40 -15.90
CA MET A 1 -7.34 -41.65 -16.98
C MET A 1 -7.71 -40.18 -16.82
N ARG A 2 -7.07 -39.45 -15.91
CA ARG A 2 -5.79 -38.73 -16.06
C ARG A 2 -5.72 -37.85 -17.32
N LYS A 3 -5.39 -36.58 -17.04
CA LYS A 3 -4.92 -35.49 -17.90
C LYS A 3 -6.01 -34.61 -18.49
N ARG A 4 -6.07 -33.37 -17.98
CA ARG A 4 -6.17 -32.16 -18.81
C ARG A 4 -5.79 -30.93 -17.98
N LEU A 5 -5.14 -30.01 -18.70
CA LEU A 5 -4.74 -28.65 -18.35
C LEU A 5 -3.42 -28.46 -17.59
N LEU A 6 -2.45 -27.88 -18.30
CA LEU A 6 -1.61 -26.79 -17.77
C LEU A 6 -0.96 -26.02 -18.94
N LEU A 7 -1.20 -24.71 -19.02
CA LEU A 7 -0.35 -23.76 -19.74
C LEU A 7 0.25 -22.85 -18.66
N LEU A 8 1.53 -23.02 -18.37
CA LEU A 8 2.28 -22.20 -17.41
C LEU A 8 3.10 -21.16 -18.18
N PHE A 9 2.95 -19.89 -17.82
CA PHE A 9 3.85 -18.81 -18.19
C PHE A 9 4.75 -18.48 -16.98
N PHE A 10 6.06 -18.46 -17.19
CA PHE A 10 7.06 -17.95 -16.24
C PHE A 10 8.12 -17.16 -16.99
N VAL A 11 8.44 -15.95 -16.51
CA VAL A 11 9.81 -15.41 -16.36
C VAL A 11 9.80 -14.36 -15.25
N ALA A 12 10.68 -14.50 -14.26
CA ALA A 12 11.12 -13.42 -13.39
C ALA A 12 12.63 -13.57 -13.07
N ILE A 13 13.31 -12.41 -13.12
CA ILE A 13 14.61 -12.05 -12.52
C ILE A 13 15.91 -12.51 -13.21
N LEU A 14 16.62 -11.53 -13.78
CA LEU A 14 18.05 -11.25 -13.51
C LEU A 14 18.23 -9.73 -13.50
N GLY A 15 18.59 -9.16 -12.35
CA GLY A 15 18.74 -7.72 -12.21
C GLY A 15 19.56 -7.34 -10.98
N GLY A 16 20.89 -7.46 -11.11
CA GLY A 16 21.83 -6.85 -10.18
C GLY A 16 23.25 -7.39 -10.32
N CYS A 17 24.16 -6.60 -10.90
CA CYS A 17 25.51 -6.33 -10.37
C CYS A 17 26.30 -5.35 -11.27
N THR A 18 26.42 -4.13 -10.76
CA THR A 18 27.62 -3.26 -10.65
C THR A 18 28.55 -2.92 -11.83
N THR A 19 28.75 -1.58 -11.91
CA THR A 19 29.92 -0.76 -12.28
C THR A 19 30.31 -0.57 -13.76
N PRO A 20 30.52 0.69 -14.19
CA PRO A 20 31.00 1.03 -15.53
C PRO A 20 32.51 0.81 -15.62
N THR A 21 33.00 0.60 -16.84
CA THR A 21 34.42 0.44 -17.24
C THR A 21 34.98 -0.99 -17.11
N GLU A 22 34.82 -1.77 -18.18
CA GLU A 22 35.88 -2.49 -18.92
C GLU A 22 35.23 -3.43 -19.96
N GLN A 23 35.90 -3.65 -21.09
CA GLN A 23 35.42 -4.52 -22.17
C GLN A 23 35.18 -5.96 -21.65
N PRO A 24 34.09 -6.64 -22.06
CA PRO A 24 33.82 -7.99 -21.59
C PRO A 24 34.83 -8.98 -22.19
N ALA A 25 35.66 -9.56 -21.32
CA ALA A 25 36.36 -10.81 -21.58
C ALA A 25 35.35 -11.99 -21.54
N PRO A 26 35.60 -13.09 -22.27
CA PRO A 26 34.70 -14.24 -22.30
C PRO A 26 34.62 -14.89 -20.91
N ILE A 27 33.41 -14.93 -20.33
CA ILE A 27 33.15 -15.61 -19.07
C ILE A 27 33.19 -17.12 -19.33
N ASN A 28 34.30 -17.73 -18.93
CA ASN A 28 34.37 -19.14 -18.58
C ASN A 28 34.24 -19.23 -17.05
N ASP A 29 33.71 -20.34 -16.55
CA ASP A 29 33.79 -20.82 -15.15
C ASP A 29 32.60 -20.55 -14.18
N ASN A 30 31.94 -21.66 -13.82
CA ASN A 30 31.25 -22.06 -12.57
C ASN A 30 30.28 -21.13 -11.79
N ARG A 31 30.12 -19.85 -12.10
CA ARG A 31 29.15 -18.97 -11.38
C ARG A 31 27.69 -19.15 -11.80
N PHE A 32 27.45 -19.81 -12.93
CA PHE A 32 26.09 -20.12 -13.40
C PHE A 32 25.43 -21.23 -12.56
N ALA A 33 26.22 -22.17 -12.03
CA ALA A 33 25.70 -23.26 -11.20
C ALA A 33 25.24 -22.78 -9.81
N GLU A 34 25.93 -21.80 -9.23
CA GLU A 34 25.55 -21.20 -7.93
C GLU A 34 24.27 -20.37 -8.04
N HIS A 35 24.09 -19.59 -9.12
CA HIS A 35 22.83 -18.85 -9.34
C HIS A 35 21.62 -19.77 -9.62
N VAL A 36 21.86 -20.96 -10.17
CA VAL A 36 20.82 -22.00 -10.35
C VAL A 36 20.47 -22.68 -9.01
N ALA A 37 21.42 -22.80 -8.08
CA ALA A 37 21.17 -23.30 -6.73
C ALA A 37 20.32 -22.31 -5.90
N ASP A 38 20.57 -21.00 -6.04
CA ASP A 38 19.76 -19.95 -5.39
C ASP A 38 18.32 -19.89 -5.94
N ALA A 39 18.15 -20.19 -7.23
CA ALA A 39 16.82 -20.36 -7.84
C ALA A 39 16.06 -21.57 -7.27
N LYS A 40 16.77 -22.60 -6.76
CA LYS A 40 16.17 -23.79 -6.14
C LYS A 40 15.65 -23.50 -4.71
N LEU A 41 16.37 -22.68 -3.95
CA LEU A 41 16.02 -22.33 -2.55
C LEU A 41 14.79 -21.40 -2.44
N LEU A 42 14.60 -20.50 -3.42
CA LEU A 42 13.42 -19.62 -3.52
C LEU A 42 12.17 -20.37 -4.01
N PHE A 43 12.33 -21.55 -4.62
CA PHE A 43 11.24 -22.40 -5.07
C PHE A 43 10.66 -23.26 -3.93
N GLU A 44 11.49 -23.65 -2.95
CA GLU A 44 11.07 -24.47 -1.80
C GLU A 44 10.29 -23.67 -0.73
N THR A 45 10.34 -22.34 -0.76
CA THR A 45 9.77 -21.49 0.31
C THR A 45 8.40 -20.87 0.00
N ASN A 46 7.80 -21.12 -1.18
CA ASN A 46 6.54 -20.45 -1.53
C ASN A 46 5.49 -21.28 -2.27
N VAL A 47 5.51 -22.61 -2.17
CA VAL A 47 4.44 -23.44 -2.75
C VAL A 47 4.14 -24.65 -1.86
N GLU A 48 3.13 -24.54 -0.99
CA GLU A 48 2.32 -25.70 -0.58
C GLU A 48 1.39 -26.08 -1.75
N LEU A 49 1.95 -26.73 -2.76
CA LEU A 49 1.19 -27.56 -3.69
C LEU A 49 1.90 -28.89 -3.71
N GLY A 50 1.28 -29.92 -3.13
CA GLY A 50 1.84 -31.27 -3.03
C GLY A 50 2.04 -31.93 -4.39
N ILE A 51 3.09 -31.52 -5.12
CA ILE A 51 3.45 -32.00 -6.44
C ILE A 51 4.95 -32.32 -6.42
N THR A 52 5.28 -33.58 -6.67
CA THR A 52 6.65 -34.14 -6.62
C THR A 52 7.49 -33.77 -7.85
N GLU A 53 8.81 -33.58 -7.64
CA GLU A 53 9.86 -33.06 -8.54
C GLU A 53 10.00 -33.66 -9.97
N GLU A 54 9.29 -34.72 -10.35
CA GLU A 54 9.66 -35.53 -11.53
C GLU A 54 9.07 -35.10 -12.89
N GLN A 55 8.36 -33.96 -13.03
CA GLN A 55 7.63 -33.66 -14.28
C GLN A 55 7.97 -32.36 -15.03
N TYR A 56 8.99 -31.58 -14.65
CA TYR A 56 9.25 -30.29 -15.32
C TYR A 56 10.73 -29.94 -15.58
N ALA A 57 11.60 -30.92 -15.81
CA ALA A 57 12.93 -30.60 -16.37
C ALA A 57 12.82 -30.33 -17.89
N LEU A 58 12.59 -29.09 -18.29
CA LEU A 58 12.79 -28.63 -19.68
C LEU A 58 14.15 -27.91 -19.78
N PRO A 59 15.00 -28.19 -20.79
CA PRO A 59 16.36 -27.65 -20.83
C PRO A 59 16.40 -26.13 -21.00
N LEU A 60 17.25 -25.44 -20.24
CA LEU A 60 17.53 -24.00 -20.31
C LEU A 60 18.29 -23.57 -21.58
N GLU A 61 18.64 -24.52 -22.44
CA GLU A 61 19.61 -24.40 -23.54
C GLU A 61 19.12 -23.54 -24.72
N ASN A 62 17.84 -23.16 -24.75
CA ASN A 62 17.21 -22.45 -25.88
C ASN A 62 16.75 -21.01 -25.56
N ILE A 63 17.35 -20.35 -24.57
CA ILE A 63 17.04 -18.96 -24.20
C ILE A 63 18.24 -18.08 -24.52
N SER A 64 18.05 -17.03 -25.31
CA SER A 64 19.02 -15.95 -25.54
C SER A 64 18.46 -14.60 -25.10
N TYR A 65 19.32 -13.60 -24.92
CA TYR A 65 18.90 -12.26 -24.55
C TYR A 65 19.80 -11.19 -25.19
N GLU A 66 19.25 -9.99 -25.34
CA GLU A 66 20.01 -8.78 -25.71
C GLU A 66 20.03 -7.85 -24.51
N ALA A 67 21.13 -7.12 -24.32
CA ALA A 67 21.27 -6.14 -23.25
C ALA A 67 21.88 -4.84 -23.78
N THR A 68 21.46 -3.71 -23.23
CA THR A 68 22.04 -2.38 -23.48
C THR A 68 22.36 -1.73 -22.15
N ASN A 69 23.59 -1.25 -21.97
CA ASN A 69 24.08 -0.67 -20.70
C ASN A 69 23.87 -1.60 -19.48
N GLY A 70 24.02 -2.91 -19.66
CA GLY A 70 23.84 -3.90 -18.58
C GLY A 70 22.39 -4.21 -18.22
N ILE A 71 21.41 -3.65 -18.94
CA ILE A 71 19.97 -3.92 -18.78
C ILE A 71 19.53 -4.85 -19.90
N ILE A 72 18.88 -5.98 -19.57
CA ILE A 72 18.29 -6.88 -20.57
C ILE A 72 17.14 -6.14 -21.28
N THR A 73 17.25 -5.97 -22.59
CA THR A 73 16.29 -5.26 -23.44
C THR A 73 15.43 -6.22 -24.28
N LYS A 74 15.87 -7.47 -24.44
CA LYS A 74 15.12 -8.51 -25.16
C LYS A 74 15.48 -9.89 -24.64
N ILE A 75 14.50 -10.78 -24.56
CA ILE A 75 14.69 -12.20 -24.27
C ILE A 75 14.05 -12.97 -25.42
N THR A 76 14.79 -13.90 -26.02
CA THR A 76 14.34 -14.75 -27.11
C THR A 76 14.36 -16.19 -26.62
N LYS A 77 13.25 -16.91 -26.77
CA LYS A 77 13.19 -18.35 -26.51
C LYS A 77 12.92 -19.08 -27.81
N THR A 78 13.83 -19.95 -28.19
CA THR A 78 13.60 -20.88 -29.30
C THR A 78 12.88 -22.11 -28.74
N ILE A 79 11.78 -22.50 -29.36
CA ILE A 79 11.07 -23.73 -29.04
C ILE A 79 11.24 -24.69 -30.21
N GLU A 80 11.38 -25.98 -29.92
CA GLU A 80 11.37 -26.98 -30.98
C GLU A 80 10.02 -26.97 -31.72
N PRO A 81 10.02 -27.31 -33.02
CA PRO A 81 8.81 -27.46 -33.82
C PRO A 81 7.71 -28.25 -33.12
N ILE A 82 6.53 -27.66 -32.96
CA ILE A 82 5.33 -28.36 -32.48
C ILE A 82 4.42 -28.65 -33.70
N PRO A 83 4.01 -29.91 -33.94
CA PRO A 83 3.06 -30.25 -34.99
C PRO A 83 1.70 -29.56 -34.76
N ILE A 84 1.11 -29.01 -35.83
CA ILE A 84 -0.13 -28.21 -35.84
C ILE A 84 -1.33 -28.94 -35.19
N ASP A 85 -1.35 -30.27 -35.24
CA ASP A 85 -2.46 -31.11 -34.77
C ASP A 85 -2.67 -31.09 -33.24
N ALA A 86 -1.76 -30.48 -32.47
CA ALA A 86 -1.81 -30.40 -31.02
C ALA A 86 -2.50 -29.15 -30.45
N VAL A 87 -2.92 -28.20 -31.29
CA VAL A 87 -3.41 -26.89 -30.83
C VAL A 87 -4.93 -26.79 -30.98
N THR A 88 -5.67 -26.91 -29.87
CA THR A 88 -7.08 -26.51 -29.80
C THR A 88 -7.18 -25.17 -29.05
N LEU A 89 -7.55 -24.10 -29.76
CA LEU A 89 -7.77 -22.78 -29.17
C LEU A 89 -9.09 -22.74 -28.40
N ARG A 90 -9.07 -22.28 -27.14
CA ARG A 90 -10.28 -21.88 -26.39
C ARG A 90 -10.08 -20.51 -25.76
N GLU A 91 -10.95 -19.58 -26.19
CA GLU A 91 -11.33 -18.25 -25.64
C GLU A 91 -10.24 -17.21 -25.32
N PRO A 92 -10.53 -15.90 -25.51
CA PRO A 92 -9.52 -14.85 -25.41
C PRO A 92 -9.25 -14.47 -23.95
N LEU A 93 -7.99 -14.59 -23.52
CA LEU A 93 -7.47 -13.83 -22.40
C LEU A 93 -7.50 -12.34 -22.78
N ALA A 94 -8.02 -11.48 -21.91
CA ALA A 94 -7.82 -10.04 -22.03
C ALA A 94 -6.31 -9.77 -22.06
N LEU A 95 -5.83 -9.28 -23.20
CA LEU A 95 -4.43 -9.24 -23.61
C LEU A 95 -4.09 -7.80 -23.98
N ASP A 96 -4.03 -6.92 -22.98
CA ASP A 96 -3.81 -5.50 -23.23
C ASP A 96 -2.33 -5.12 -23.44
N ASP A 97 -1.39 -6.08 -23.48
CA ASP A 97 0.05 -5.81 -23.67
C ASP A 97 0.75 -6.67 -24.76
N LEU A 98 0.02 -7.26 -25.71
CA LEU A 98 0.62 -8.01 -26.82
C LEU A 98 0.65 -7.20 -28.12
N HIS A 99 1.84 -6.72 -28.53
CA HIS A 99 2.07 -6.19 -29.87
C HIS A 99 2.83 -7.19 -30.76
N THR A 100 2.21 -7.50 -31.91
CA THR A 100 2.70 -8.28 -33.06
C THR A 100 3.26 -9.69 -32.79
N LEU A 101 2.40 -10.69 -32.94
CA LEU A 101 2.80 -12.03 -33.37
C LEU A 101 3.25 -11.98 -34.83
N ARG A 102 4.52 -12.28 -35.11
CA ARG A 102 5.00 -12.53 -36.48
C ARG A 102 5.28 -14.02 -36.65
N TRP A 103 4.59 -14.63 -37.60
CA TRP A 103 4.83 -15.99 -38.05
C TRP A 103 5.79 -15.91 -39.25
N THR A 104 6.90 -16.64 -39.19
CA THR A 104 7.68 -16.96 -40.38
C THR A 104 7.56 -18.45 -40.60
N SER A 105 6.83 -18.84 -41.65
CA SER A 105 6.75 -20.22 -42.10
C SER A 105 7.79 -20.45 -43.21
N GLU A 106 8.64 -21.45 -43.02
CA GLU A 106 9.24 -22.20 -44.12
C GLU A 106 8.68 -23.63 -44.01
N GLY A 107 7.62 -23.93 -44.76
CA GLY A 107 6.90 -25.22 -44.70
C GLY A 107 5.96 -25.39 -43.49
N ASP A 108 5.58 -26.64 -43.19
CA ASP A 108 4.61 -27.05 -42.14
C ASP A 108 5.14 -26.96 -40.69
N ILE A 109 6.16 -26.12 -40.45
CA ILE A 109 6.87 -26.03 -39.17
C ILE A 109 6.87 -24.58 -38.67
N VAL A 110 6.47 -24.38 -37.41
CA VAL A 110 6.64 -23.12 -36.68
C VAL A 110 8.01 -23.16 -35.98
N THR A 111 8.98 -22.38 -36.45
CA THR A 111 10.39 -22.52 -36.03
C THR A 111 10.82 -21.56 -34.91
N ALA A 112 10.06 -20.51 -34.59
CA ALA A 112 10.37 -19.65 -33.44
C ALA A 112 9.17 -18.79 -33.02
N LEU A 113 8.92 -18.71 -31.71
CA LEU A 113 8.01 -17.73 -31.12
C LEU A 113 8.83 -16.56 -30.57
N HIS A 114 8.89 -15.44 -31.29
CA HIS A 114 9.49 -14.21 -30.79
C HIS A 114 8.47 -13.43 -29.94
N ILE A 115 8.63 -13.48 -28.61
CA ILE A 115 7.91 -12.59 -27.69
C ILE A 115 8.90 -11.49 -27.26
N THR A 116 8.84 -10.34 -27.92
CA THR A 116 9.57 -9.16 -27.45
C THR A 116 8.65 -8.41 -26.51
N ARG A 117 8.93 -8.45 -25.21
CA ARG A 117 8.17 -7.72 -24.20
C ARG A 117 9.04 -6.58 -23.67
N ASN A 118 8.75 -5.35 -24.09
CA ASN A 118 9.20 -4.17 -23.35
C ASN A 118 8.29 -4.05 -22.13
N VAL A 119 8.54 -4.87 -21.10
CA VAL A 119 7.93 -4.64 -19.79
C VAL A 119 8.87 -3.72 -19.04
N GLU A 120 8.61 -2.43 -19.11
CA GLU A 120 9.20 -1.54 -18.12
C GLU A 120 8.70 -2.00 -16.75
N THR A 121 9.60 -2.52 -15.93
CA THR A 121 9.26 -2.93 -14.57
C THR A 121 8.85 -1.70 -13.77
N LEU A 122 7.95 -1.84 -12.78
CA LEU A 122 7.60 -0.72 -11.89
C LEU A 122 8.85 -0.05 -11.28
N LYS A 123 9.91 -0.83 -11.05
CA LYS A 123 11.21 -0.31 -10.60
C LYS A 123 11.88 0.59 -11.64
N GLN A 124 11.94 0.18 -12.91
CA GLN A 124 12.49 1.03 -13.98
C GLN A 124 11.69 2.31 -14.13
N HIS A 125 10.35 2.20 -14.12
CA HIS A 125 9.44 3.33 -14.18
C HIS A 125 9.68 4.35 -13.06
N VAL A 126 9.77 3.90 -11.80
CA VAL A 126 10.06 4.78 -10.65
C VAL A 126 11.43 5.43 -10.78
N TYR A 127 12.45 4.71 -11.27
CA TYR A 127 13.80 5.27 -11.40
C TYR A 127 13.91 6.27 -12.57
N ALA A 128 13.06 6.16 -13.58
CA ALA A 128 12.97 7.11 -14.69
C ALA A 128 12.14 8.35 -14.33
N MET A 129 11.29 8.26 -13.31
CA MET A 129 10.39 9.32 -12.86
C MET A 129 11.16 10.53 -12.29
N PRO A 130 10.83 11.77 -12.72
CA PRO A 130 11.39 12.99 -12.13
C PRO A 130 11.25 13.02 -10.61
N LEU A 131 12.23 13.59 -9.91
CA LEU A 131 12.23 13.62 -8.44
C LEU A 131 10.96 14.27 -7.86
N LYS A 132 10.49 15.38 -8.45
CA LYS A 132 9.26 16.06 -8.01
C LYS A 132 8.05 15.13 -8.05
N GLU A 133 7.92 14.36 -9.12
CA GLU A 133 6.83 13.38 -9.30
C GLU A 133 6.96 12.22 -8.31
N ARG A 134 8.18 11.69 -8.13
CA ARG A 134 8.46 10.68 -7.09
C ARG A 134 8.02 11.15 -5.70
N VAL A 135 8.41 12.36 -5.29
CA VAL A 135 8.07 12.91 -3.97
C VAL A 135 6.57 13.22 -3.86
N GLY A 136 5.90 13.60 -4.95
CA GLY A 136 4.44 13.81 -4.97
C GLY A 136 3.62 12.56 -4.58
N HIS A 137 4.17 11.36 -4.78
CA HIS A 137 3.60 10.10 -4.29
C HIS A 137 3.74 9.88 -2.77
N LEU A 138 4.67 10.58 -2.12
CA LEU A 138 4.98 10.40 -0.70
C LEU A 138 4.21 11.36 0.20
N ILE A 139 3.31 12.16 -0.36
CA ILE A 139 2.48 13.11 0.37
C ILE A 139 1.02 12.67 0.30
N VAL A 140 0.34 12.70 1.45
CA VAL A 140 -1.12 12.79 1.53
C VAL A 140 -1.47 14.22 1.91
N ALA A 141 -2.22 14.91 1.04
CA ALA A 141 -2.59 16.30 1.25
C ALA A 141 -4.08 16.44 1.57
N GLY A 142 -4.41 17.19 2.61
CA GLY A 142 -5.74 17.72 2.81
C GLY A 142 -5.92 19.09 2.15
N PHE A 143 -7.17 19.55 2.11
CA PHE A 143 -7.54 20.81 1.50
C PHE A 143 -8.79 21.40 2.15
N GLU A 144 -9.05 22.67 1.84
CA GLU A 144 -10.25 23.39 2.28
C GLU A 144 -11.33 23.41 1.20
N GLY A 145 -12.60 23.36 1.63
CA GLY A 145 -13.76 23.42 0.75
C GLY A 145 -14.27 22.05 0.31
N THR A 146 -15.31 22.06 -0.53
CA THR A 146 -16.13 20.89 -0.90
C THR A 146 -16.10 20.60 -2.39
N THR A 147 -15.21 21.24 -3.15
CA THR A 147 -15.09 21.10 -4.60
C THR A 147 -13.61 20.97 -4.98
N VAL A 148 -13.35 20.52 -6.22
CA VAL A 148 -12.00 20.58 -6.76
C VAL A 148 -11.65 22.04 -7.04
N THR A 149 -10.88 22.65 -6.15
CA THR A 149 -10.45 24.04 -6.29
C THR A 149 -9.29 24.15 -7.28
N PRO A 150 -9.04 25.32 -7.89
CA PRO A 150 -7.86 25.53 -8.73
C PRO A 150 -6.54 25.21 -8.01
N ALA A 151 -6.46 25.48 -6.70
CA ALA A 151 -5.28 25.16 -5.90
C ALA A 151 -5.08 23.65 -5.75
N LEU A 152 -6.17 22.89 -5.52
CA LEU A 152 -6.10 21.43 -5.47
C LEU A 152 -5.73 20.84 -6.83
N GLN A 153 -6.34 21.33 -7.91
CA GLN A 153 -5.99 20.94 -9.27
C GLN A 153 -4.50 21.18 -9.54
N GLN A 154 -3.99 22.37 -9.22
CA GLN A 154 -2.57 22.70 -9.39
C GLN A 154 -1.66 21.76 -8.59
N ALA A 155 -2.02 21.44 -7.34
CA ALA A 155 -1.25 20.50 -6.53
C ALA A 155 -1.19 19.09 -7.15
N VAL A 156 -2.27 18.63 -7.76
CA VAL A 156 -2.31 17.34 -8.45
C VAL A 156 -1.52 17.40 -9.77
N GLU A 157 -1.84 18.34 -10.66
CA GLU A 157 -1.35 18.32 -12.05
C GLU A 157 0.07 18.87 -12.19
N GLU A 158 0.46 19.88 -11.40
CA GLU A 158 1.77 20.52 -11.50
C GLU A 158 2.75 20.06 -10.42
N HIS A 159 2.23 19.68 -9.25
CA HIS A 159 3.03 19.17 -8.12
C HIS A 159 2.94 17.66 -7.95
N PHE A 160 2.20 16.94 -8.79
CA PHE A 160 2.13 15.47 -8.77
C PHE A 160 1.67 14.90 -7.42
N ILE A 161 0.93 15.68 -6.62
CA ILE A 161 0.34 15.20 -5.38
C ILE A 161 -0.75 14.20 -5.74
N SER A 162 -0.47 12.93 -5.48
CA SER A 162 -1.31 11.83 -5.97
C SER A 162 -2.20 11.20 -4.90
N ASN A 163 -2.11 11.66 -3.65
CA ASN A 163 -2.92 11.17 -2.53
C ASN A 163 -3.55 12.36 -1.81
N VAL A 164 -4.88 12.32 -1.65
CA VAL A 164 -5.67 13.38 -1.02
C VAL A 164 -6.57 12.79 0.04
N ILE A 165 -6.67 13.44 1.19
CA ILE A 165 -7.53 13.03 2.31
C ILE A 165 -8.78 13.91 2.41
N LEU A 166 -9.92 13.28 2.68
CA LEU A 166 -11.20 13.93 2.94
C LEU A 166 -11.51 13.97 4.44
N PHE A 167 -11.94 15.14 4.92
CA PHE A 167 -12.48 15.36 6.25
C PHE A 167 -13.96 15.74 6.18
N SER A 168 -14.65 15.80 7.33
CA SER A 168 -16.06 16.20 7.41
C SER A 168 -16.33 17.56 6.79
N LYS A 169 -15.36 18.49 6.84
CA LYS A 169 -15.47 19.82 6.21
C LYS A 169 -15.51 19.78 4.67
N ASN A 170 -15.08 18.67 4.06
CA ASN A 170 -15.07 18.48 2.62
C ASN A 170 -16.35 17.81 2.11
N ILE A 171 -17.20 17.29 3.01
CA ILE A 171 -18.34 16.41 2.68
C ILE A 171 -19.63 17.03 3.25
N THR A 172 -20.57 17.35 2.37
CA THR A 172 -21.84 17.99 2.74
C THR A 172 -23.08 17.19 2.33
N SER A 173 -22.98 16.34 1.30
CA SER A 173 -24.08 15.48 0.83
C SER A 173 -23.57 14.34 -0.05
N ASP A 174 -24.40 13.32 -0.28
CA ASP A 174 -24.16 12.24 -1.25
C ASP A 174 -23.84 12.80 -2.64
N ALA A 175 -24.67 13.73 -3.13
CA ALA A 175 -24.52 14.30 -4.46
C ALA A 175 -23.21 15.10 -4.62
N GLN A 176 -22.86 15.91 -3.61
CA GLN A 176 -21.62 16.70 -3.64
C GLN A 176 -20.37 15.83 -3.59
N LEU A 177 -20.34 14.78 -2.77
CA LEU A 177 -19.18 13.89 -2.69
C LEU A 177 -18.93 13.14 -4.01
N ARG A 178 -19.99 12.71 -4.69
CA ARG A 178 -19.88 12.09 -6.02
C ARG A 178 -19.34 13.05 -7.06
N ASP A 179 -19.86 14.27 -7.09
CA ASP A 179 -19.42 15.31 -8.02
C ASP A 179 -17.94 15.64 -7.77
N PHE A 180 -17.55 15.86 -6.51
CA PHE A 180 -16.16 16.06 -6.11
C PHE A 180 -15.27 14.89 -6.58
N SER A 181 -15.64 13.65 -6.26
CA SER A 181 -14.80 12.51 -6.61
C SER A 181 -14.70 12.30 -8.12
N THR A 182 -15.76 12.56 -8.87
CA THR A 182 -15.75 12.48 -10.33
C THR A 182 -14.80 13.50 -10.92
N GLN A 183 -14.86 14.75 -10.46
CA GLN A 183 -13.95 15.81 -10.90
C GLN A 183 -12.49 15.52 -10.50
N PHE A 184 -12.27 15.03 -9.28
CA PHE A 184 -10.93 14.71 -8.77
C PHE A 184 -10.25 13.62 -9.60
N HIS A 185 -10.96 12.53 -9.90
CA HIS A 185 -10.41 11.43 -10.71
C HIS A 185 -10.28 11.77 -12.20
N ALA A 186 -10.88 12.88 -12.66
CA ALA A 186 -10.71 13.40 -14.01
C ALA A 186 -9.49 14.34 -14.16
N LEU A 187 -8.80 14.68 -13.06
CA LEU A 187 -7.58 15.49 -13.10
C LEU A 187 -6.44 14.75 -13.80
N THR A 188 -5.58 15.50 -14.48
CA THR A 188 -4.46 14.92 -15.25
C THR A 188 -3.34 14.46 -14.31
N HIS A 189 -3.00 13.18 -14.35
CA HIS A 189 -1.88 12.63 -13.59
C HIS A 189 -1.26 11.42 -14.31
N ASN A 190 0.05 11.19 -14.16
CA ASN A 190 0.76 10.09 -14.81
C ASN A 190 0.51 8.71 -14.16
N GLU A 191 -0.09 8.71 -12.98
CA GLU A 191 -0.35 7.54 -12.14
C GLU A 191 -1.73 7.67 -11.51
N PRO A 192 -2.38 6.56 -11.09
CA PRO A 192 -3.69 6.61 -10.45
C PRO A 192 -3.73 7.57 -9.26
N LEU A 193 -4.81 8.33 -9.09
CA LEU A 193 -5.01 9.16 -7.90
C LEU A 193 -5.57 8.34 -6.73
N SER A 194 -5.36 8.80 -5.50
CA SER A 194 -5.87 8.14 -4.30
C SER A 194 -6.65 9.12 -3.44
N LEU A 195 -7.88 8.76 -3.08
CA LEU A 195 -8.67 9.44 -2.06
C LEU A 195 -8.67 8.60 -0.79
N SER A 196 -8.38 9.24 0.35
CA SER A 196 -8.39 8.63 1.67
C SER A 196 -9.41 9.28 2.59
N ILE A 197 -9.84 8.55 3.62
CA ILE A 197 -10.78 9.01 4.63
C ILE A 197 -10.49 8.32 5.97
N ASP A 198 -11.02 8.85 7.06
CA ASP A 198 -11.11 8.18 8.36
C ASP A 198 -12.55 7.73 8.64
N GLU A 199 -12.94 6.55 8.15
CA GLU A 199 -14.28 5.97 8.36
C GLU A 199 -14.21 4.79 9.34
N GLU A 200 -13.87 5.08 10.60
CA GLU A 200 -13.78 4.06 11.67
C GLU A 200 -15.15 3.64 12.19
N GLY A 201 -16.13 4.54 12.10
CA GLY A 201 -17.44 4.42 12.75
C GLY A 201 -17.57 5.23 14.04
N GLY A 202 -18.79 5.30 14.57
CA GLY A 202 -19.11 6.10 15.76
C GLY A 202 -18.74 7.58 15.58
N ASN A 203 -17.91 8.12 16.48
CA ASN A 203 -17.51 9.53 16.45
C ASN A 203 -16.50 9.85 15.33
N VAL A 204 -15.87 8.84 14.74
CA VAL A 204 -14.93 8.98 13.62
C VAL A 204 -15.58 8.39 12.38
N SER A 205 -16.61 9.10 11.91
CA SER A 205 -17.30 8.87 10.64
C SER A 205 -17.30 10.19 9.87
N ARG A 206 -17.12 10.10 8.56
CA ARG A 206 -16.94 11.24 7.64
C ARG A 206 -17.87 11.13 6.43
N LEU A 207 -18.49 9.97 6.21
CA LEU A 207 -19.50 9.76 5.18
C LEU A 207 -20.64 10.80 5.28
N PRO A 208 -21.33 11.08 4.15
CA PRO A 208 -22.48 11.99 4.14
C PRO A 208 -23.55 11.58 5.16
N ASN A 209 -24.19 12.56 5.80
CA ASN A 209 -25.20 12.33 6.83
C ASN A 209 -26.43 11.54 6.32
N GLU A 210 -26.64 11.50 5.01
CA GLU A 210 -27.69 10.69 4.38
C GLU A 210 -27.42 9.18 4.48
N LEU A 211 -26.15 8.76 4.65
CA LEU A 211 -25.79 7.37 4.91
C LEU A 211 -25.86 7.09 6.41
N ALA A 212 -26.42 5.94 6.74
CA ALA A 212 -26.39 5.43 8.12
C ALA A 212 -24.95 5.10 8.53
N SER A 213 -24.55 5.55 9.72
CA SER A 213 -23.25 5.24 10.31
C SER A 213 -23.28 3.93 11.09
N ILE A 214 -22.12 3.26 11.15
CA ILE A 214 -21.88 2.15 12.08
C ILE A 214 -21.57 2.66 13.48
N PRO A 215 -21.83 1.88 14.54
CA PRO A 215 -21.48 2.26 15.89
C PRO A 215 -19.96 2.23 16.12
N THR A 216 -19.51 2.63 17.31
CA THR A 216 -18.08 2.61 17.68
C THR A 216 -17.50 1.20 17.63
N ALA A 217 -16.19 1.07 17.44
CA ALA A 217 -15.48 -0.22 17.45
C ALA A 217 -15.75 -1.04 18.72
N ALA A 218 -15.75 -0.39 19.90
CA ALA A 218 -16.10 -1.04 21.16
C ALA A 218 -17.54 -1.61 21.15
N THR A 219 -18.50 -0.86 20.61
CA THR A 219 -19.89 -1.32 20.49
C THR A 219 -20.00 -2.46 19.48
N LEU A 220 -19.23 -2.41 18.39
CA LEU A 220 -19.19 -3.48 17.41
C LEU A 220 -18.71 -4.79 18.05
N ALA A 221 -17.59 -4.75 18.77
CA ALA A 221 -17.03 -5.92 19.45
C ALA A 221 -17.93 -6.46 20.58
N GLN A 222 -18.72 -5.61 21.22
CA GLN A 222 -19.63 -6.03 22.28
C GLN A 222 -20.92 -6.68 21.76
N ARG A 223 -21.41 -6.24 20.60
CA ARG A 223 -22.75 -6.61 20.10
C ARG A 223 -22.72 -7.66 18.99
N TYR A 224 -21.63 -7.74 18.24
CA TYR A 224 -21.54 -8.57 17.05
C TYR A 224 -20.34 -9.51 17.14
N SER A 225 -20.46 -10.66 16.49
CA SER A 225 -19.36 -11.58 16.27
C SER A 225 -18.31 -11.00 15.30
N VAL A 226 -17.13 -11.59 15.30
CA VAL A 226 -16.03 -11.25 14.37
C VAL A 226 -16.48 -11.32 12.90
N ASP A 227 -17.27 -12.33 12.53
CA ASP A 227 -17.77 -12.51 11.17
C ASP A 227 -18.83 -11.46 10.77
N GLU A 228 -19.67 -11.04 11.71
CA GLU A 228 -20.65 -9.96 11.50
C GLU A 228 -19.93 -8.61 11.34
N VAL A 229 -18.90 -8.33 12.15
CA VAL A 229 -18.08 -7.12 12.00
C VAL A 229 -17.39 -7.08 10.63
N GLN A 230 -16.90 -8.22 10.13
CA GLN A 230 -16.35 -8.29 8.78
C GLN A 230 -17.39 -7.94 7.71
N GLN A 231 -18.62 -8.44 7.83
CA GLN A 231 -19.71 -8.15 6.89
C GLN A 231 -20.13 -6.67 6.94
N ILE A 232 -20.25 -6.10 8.14
CA ILE A 232 -20.53 -4.68 8.36
C ILE A 232 -19.43 -3.82 7.72
N ALA A 233 -18.16 -4.14 7.94
CA ALA A 233 -17.04 -3.41 7.36
C ALA A 233 -16.98 -3.57 5.84
N GLN A 234 -17.33 -4.74 5.29
CA GLN A 234 -17.45 -4.93 3.84
C GLN A 234 -18.55 -4.06 3.24
N HIS A 235 -19.66 -3.89 3.96
CA HIS A 235 -20.69 -2.92 3.58
C HIS A 235 -20.05 -1.52 3.56
N ILE A 236 -19.51 -1.00 4.65
CA ILE A 236 -18.87 0.33 4.64
C ILE A 236 -17.86 0.51 3.50
N GLY A 237 -16.97 -0.47 3.28
CA GLY A 237 -15.99 -0.43 2.19
C GLY A 237 -16.61 -0.32 0.79
N LYS A 238 -17.78 -0.95 0.54
CA LYS A 238 -18.49 -0.82 -0.74
C LYS A 238 -19.07 0.57 -0.95
N ALA A 239 -19.54 1.26 0.09
CA ALA A 239 -19.95 2.66 -0.01
C ALA A 239 -18.76 3.56 -0.34
N LEU A 240 -17.65 3.39 0.38
CA LEU A 240 -16.42 4.14 0.13
C LEU A 240 -15.94 3.96 -1.33
N ALA A 241 -15.86 2.72 -1.79
CA ALA A 241 -15.47 2.41 -3.17
C ALA A 241 -16.43 3.04 -4.20
N ALA A 242 -17.73 3.06 -3.94
CA ALA A 242 -18.72 3.68 -4.83
C ALA A 242 -18.61 5.21 -4.89
N TYR A 243 -18.04 5.85 -3.86
CA TYR A 243 -17.63 7.26 -3.89
C TYR A 243 -16.26 7.48 -4.51
N GLY A 244 -15.61 6.46 -5.07
CA GLY A 244 -14.24 6.58 -5.59
C GLY A 244 -13.17 6.77 -4.50
N ILE A 245 -13.49 6.45 -3.24
CA ILE A 245 -12.54 6.44 -2.14
C ILE A 245 -11.78 5.11 -2.17
N HIS A 246 -10.48 5.21 -1.95
CA HIS A 246 -9.53 4.13 -2.19
C HIS A 246 -8.89 3.61 -0.91
N VAL A 247 -8.70 4.52 0.03
CA VAL A 247 -7.98 4.29 1.27
C VAL A 247 -8.93 4.63 2.41
N ASP A 248 -9.04 3.72 3.36
CA ASP A 248 -9.64 4.02 4.65
C ASP A 248 -8.55 3.87 5.71
N PHE A 249 -8.33 4.91 6.51
CA PHE A 249 -7.40 4.86 7.63
C PHE A 249 -8.05 4.15 8.82
N ALA A 250 -8.45 2.90 8.60
CA ALA A 250 -8.99 1.98 9.58
C ALA A 250 -8.41 0.58 9.28
N PRO A 251 -8.36 -0.33 10.27
CA PRO A 251 -8.90 -0.23 11.62
C PRO A 251 -7.93 0.38 12.65
N VAL A 252 -8.51 0.88 13.74
CA VAL A 252 -7.76 1.14 14.98
C VAL A 252 -7.36 -0.20 15.61
N MET A 253 -6.06 -0.35 15.83
CA MET A 253 -5.37 -1.49 16.44
C MET A 253 -5.01 -1.24 17.91
N ASP A 254 -5.18 -0.02 18.41
CA ASP A 254 -4.83 0.33 19.79
C ASP A 254 -5.61 -0.50 20.81
N VAL A 255 -4.96 -0.88 21.93
CA VAL A 255 -5.59 -1.65 23.01
C VAL A 255 -6.00 -0.68 24.11
N ASN A 256 -7.30 -0.48 24.36
CA ASN A 256 -7.74 0.49 25.38
C ASN A 256 -7.53 -0.03 26.83
N SER A 257 -6.27 -0.24 27.24
CA SER A 257 -5.86 -0.74 28.55
C SER A 257 -6.06 0.30 29.65
N ASN A 258 -5.91 1.58 29.34
CA ASN A 258 -6.19 2.68 30.27
C ASN A 258 -7.66 3.10 30.16
N PRO A 259 -8.49 2.86 31.18
CA PRO A 259 -9.91 3.26 31.15
C PRO A 259 -10.11 4.79 31.11
N ASN A 260 -9.08 5.57 31.43
CA ASN A 260 -9.10 7.04 31.38
C ASN A 260 -8.53 7.61 30.08
N ASN A 261 -8.22 6.78 29.07
CA ASN A 261 -7.68 7.25 27.80
C ASN A 261 -8.66 8.20 27.09
N PRO A 262 -8.29 9.46 26.83
CA PRO A 262 -9.20 10.44 26.27
C PRO A 262 -9.38 10.34 24.75
N VAL A 263 -8.48 9.66 24.03
CA VAL A 263 -8.39 9.67 22.55
C VAL A 263 -8.89 8.39 21.92
N ILE A 264 -8.51 7.23 22.46
CA ILE A 264 -8.87 5.93 21.91
C ILE A 264 -10.25 5.53 22.44
N GLY A 265 -10.39 5.26 23.74
CA GLY A 265 -11.67 4.95 24.37
C GLY A 265 -12.49 3.96 23.54
N THR A 266 -13.66 4.38 23.06
CA THR A 266 -14.57 3.53 22.28
C THR A 266 -14.13 3.26 20.83
N ARG A 267 -13.06 3.91 20.34
CA ARG A 267 -12.46 3.66 19.01
C ARG A 267 -11.64 2.38 18.99
N SER A 268 -11.18 1.89 20.14
CA SER A 268 -10.61 0.54 20.25
C SER A 268 -11.72 -0.50 20.32
N PHE A 269 -11.47 -1.66 19.72
CA PHE A 269 -12.38 -2.81 19.82
C PHE A 269 -12.36 -3.44 21.22
N SER A 270 -11.26 -3.37 21.97
CA SER A 270 -11.16 -4.03 23.28
C SER A 270 -9.97 -3.54 24.11
N SER A 271 -10.08 -3.68 25.43
CA SER A 271 -8.94 -3.58 26.36
C SER A 271 -8.12 -4.87 26.42
N ASN A 272 -8.60 -5.97 25.82
CA ASN A 272 -7.83 -7.21 25.67
C ASN A 272 -7.06 -7.20 24.32
N PRO A 273 -5.72 -7.35 24.31
CA PRO A 273 -4.93 -7.27 23.08
C PRO A 273 -5.32 -8.27 21.98
N GLN A 274 -5.68 -9.50 22.35
CA GLN A 274 -6.06 -10.53 21.38
C GLN A 274 -7.44 -10.22 20.79
N THR A 275 -8.40 -9.85 21.63
CA THR A 275 -9.74 -9.44 21.17
C THR A 275 -9.67 -8.19 20.28
N ALA A 276 -8.85 -7.20 20.65
CA ALA A 276 -8.64 -6.01 19.83
C ALA A 276 -8.10 -6.39 18.44
N ALA A 277 -7.08 -7.26 18.39
CA ALA A 277 -6.50 -7.75 17.14
C ALA A 277 -7.50 -8.52 16.28
N ASP A 278 -8.27 -9.45 16.85
CA ASP A 278 -9.20 -10.31 16.10
C ASP A 278 -10.31 -9.49 15.44
N TYR A 279 -10.91 -8.55 16.17
CA TYR A 279 -11.97 -7.68 15.64
C TYR A 279 -11.44 -6.64 14.66
N ALA A 280 -10.28 -6.02 14.94
CA ALA A 280 -9.66 -5.11 13.99
C ALA A 280 -9.31 -5.82 12.68
N LEU A 281 -8.78 -7.04 12.73
CA LEU A 281 -8.50 -7.83 11.53
C LEU A 281 -9.77 -8.23 10.77
N ALA A 282 -10.89 -8.51 11.44
CA ALA A 282 -12.16 -8.70 10.76
C ALA A 282 -12.63 -7.44 10.03
N PHE A 283 -12.55 -6.27 10.69
CA PHE A 283 -12.89 -5.00 10.07
C PHE A 283 -12.01 -4.74 8.83
N HIS A 284 -10.70 -4.93 8.96
CA HIS A 284 -9.74 -4.89 7.87
C HIS A 284 -10.14 -5.82 6.70
N ARG A 285 -10.42 -7.10 6.97
CA ARG A 285 -10.81 -8.07 5.93
C ARG A 285 -12.09 -7.66 5.21
N GLY A 286 -13.05 -7.08 5.94
CA GLY A 286 -14.28 -6.54 5.36
C GLY A 286 -13.98 -5.43 4.35
N LEU A 287 -13.22 -4.42 4.77
CA LEU A 287 -12.79 -3.34 3.88
C LEU A 287 -11.99 -3.86 2.67
N ARG A 288 -11.06 -4.81 2.89
CA ARG A 288 -10.28 -5.45 1.81
C ARG A 288 -11.17 -6.19 0.80
N ALA A 289 -12.24 -6.83 1.26
CA ALA A 289 -13.21 -7.50 0.40
C ALA A 289 -14.03 -6.52 -0.47
N ALA A 290 -13.94 -5.21 -0.20
CA ALA A 290 -14.45 -4.13 -1.03
C ALA A 290 -13.33 -3.39 -1.80
N ASN A 291 -12.14 -3.99 -1.94
CA ASN A 291 -10.96 -3.44 -2.64
C ASN A 291 -10.36 -2.17 -2.01
N MET A 292 -10.63 -1.89 -0.73
CA MET A 292 -10.07 -0.75 -0.01
C MET A 292 -8.63 -1.01 0.42
N THR A 293 -7.73 -0.01 0.35
CA THR A 293 -6.47 -0.03 1.11
C THR A 293 -6.75 0.43 2.53
N THR A 294 -6.35 -0.40 3.51
CA THR A 294 -6.59 -0.15 4.94
C THR A 294 -5.30 0.26 5.64
N SER A 295 -5.40 0.98 6.76
CA SER A 295 -4.26 1.32 7.61
C SER A 295 -4.48 0.91 9.05
N ALA A 296 -3.61 0.03 9.57
CA ALA A 296 -3.56 -0.30 10.98
C ALA A 296 -2.94 0.86 11.78
N LYS A 297 -3.63 1.34 12.82
CA LYS A 297 -3.22 2.55 13.56
C LYS A 297 -3.52 2.49 15.08
N HIS A 298 -2.81 3.17 15.96
CA HIS A 298 -1.70 4.10 15.70
C HIS A 298 -0.41 3.50 16.29
N PHE A 299 0.46 2.98 15.44
CA PHE A 299 1.69 2.32 15.87
C PHE A 299 2.59 3.28 16.68
N PRO A 300 3.22 2.85 17.79
CA PRO A 300 3.30 1.48 18.33
C PRO A 300 2.16 1.08 19.28
N GLY A 301 1.13 1.92 19.43
CA GLY A 301 0.00 1.73 20.34
C GLY A 301 -0.28 2.98 21.15
N HIS A 302 -1.48 3.54 21.01
CA HIS A 302 -1.94 4.77 21.68
C HIS A 302 -2.88 4.47 22.86
N GLY A 303 -3.08 3.19 23.17
CA GLY A 303 -4.15 2.69 24.03
C GLY A 303 -4.01 2.99 25.53
N ASP A 304 -2.79 3.24 26.01
CA ASP A 304 -2.47 3.45 27.42
C ASP A 304 -2.08 4.91 27.76
N THR A 305 -2.37 5.87 26.89
CA THR A 305 -2.04 7.29 27.12
C THR A 305 -3.14 8.03 27.89
N ASP A 306 -2.77 9.04 28.68
CA ASP A 306 -3.68 9.91 29.43
C ASP A 306 -3.75 11.35 28.87
N VAL A 307 -3.02 11.62 27.78
CA VAL A 307 -2.91 12.93 27.12
C VAL A 307 -3.37 12.80 25.66
N ASP A 308 -4.13 13.79 25.21
CA ASP A 308 -4.57 13.85 23.82
C ASP A 308 -3.45 14.35 22.90
N SER A 309 -3.07 13.53 21.90
CA SER A 309 -2.07 13.88 20.88
C SER A 309 -2.45 15.07 20.02
N HIS A 310 -3.73 15.47 19.98
CA HIS A 310 -4.15 16.70 19.30
C HIS A 310 -3.75 17.96 20.09
N LEU A 311 -3.45 17.82 21.38
CA LEU A 311 -3.22 18.94 22.31
C LEU A 311 -1.77 19.00 22.84
N ALA A 312 -1.14 17.85 23.09
CA ALA A 312 0.25 17.75 23.52
C ALA A 312 0.83 16.38 23.18
N LEU A 313 2.15 16.25 23.21
CA LEU A 313 2.83 14.98 22.94
C LEU A 313 2.52 13.95 24.06
N PRO A 314 1.78 12.86 23.79
CA PRO A 314 1.51 11.84 24.79
C PRO A 314 2.77 11.01 25.05
N VAL A 315 2.95 10.58 26.30
CA VAL A 315 4.10 9.77 26.71
C VAL A 315 3.62 8.41 27.21
N LEU A 316 4.05 7.35 26.55
CA LEU A 316 3.74 5.98 26.92
C LEU A 316 4.88 5.42 27.79
N GLN A 317 4.63 5.27 29.09
CA GLN A 317 5.65 4.89 30.09
C GLN A 317 5.90 3.37 30.19
N GLN A 318 5.14 2.57 29.45
CA GLN A 318 5.29 1.11 29.43
C GLN A 318 6.72 0.69 29.06
N SER A 319 7.22 -0.32 29.75
CA SER A 319 8.48 -0.99 29.41
C SER A 319 8.36 -1.72 28.08
N ARG A 320 9.50 -2.04 27.47
CA ARG A 320 9.55 -2.83 26.24
C ARG A 320 8.81 -4.17 26.38
N GLN A 321 8.96 -4.85 27.51
CA GLN A 321 8.29 -6.12 27.76
C GLN A 321 6.76 -5.97 27.85
N GLU A 322 6.26 -4.91 28.48
CA GLU A 322 4.83 -4.63 28.55
C GLU A 322 4.28 -4.34 27.16
N LEU A 323 4.94 -3.48 26.37
CA LEU A 323 4.56 -3.20 24.97
C LEU A 323 4.46 -4.49 24.13
N GLU A 324 5.40 -5.43 24.31
CA GLU A 324 5.37 -6.71 23.61
C GLU A 324 4.21 -7.62 24.00
N GLN A 325 3.70 -7.47 25.23
CA GLN A 325 2.60 -8.26 25.79
C GLN A 325 1.24 -7.57 25.63
N THR A 326 1.21 -6.30 25.20
CA THR A 326 -0.02 -5.52 24.99
C THR A 326 -0.04 -4.87 23.61
N GLU A 327 0.49 -3.65 23.49
CA GLU A 327 0.32 -2.75 22.36
C GLU A 327 0.81 -3.31 21.03
N LEU A 328 1.92 -4.06 21.04
CA LEU A 328 2.50 -4.62 19.81
C LEU A 328 1.77 -5.88 19.30
N ILE A 329 0.90 -6.50 20.10
CA ILE A 329 0.19 -7.72 19.69
C ILE A 329 -0.69 -7.47 18.45
N PRO A 330 -1.62 -6.49 18.45
CA PRO A 330 -2.42 -6.16 17.26
C PRO A 330 -1.58 -5.84 16.02
N PHE A 331 -0.45 -5.15 16.16
CA PHE A 331 0.40 -4.80 15.02
C PHE A 331 1.18 -5.99 14.46
N ARG A 332 1.66 -6.94 15.30
CA ARG A 332 2.24 -8.20 14.78
C ARG A 332 1.20 -8.97 13.97
N ARG A 333 -0.03 -9.06 14.48
CA ARG A 333 -1.16 -9.70 13.78
C ARG A 333 -1.52 -8.97 12.47
N ALA A 334 -1.41 -7.64 12.44
CA ALA A 334 -1.58 -6.83 11.22
C ALA A 334 -0.50 -7.14 10.16
N ILE A 335 0.75 -7.29 10.58
CA ILE A 335 1.88 -7.63 9.70
C ILE A 335 1.69 -9.05 9.12
N GLU A 336 1.37 -10.02 9.97
CA GLU A 336 1.08 -11.41 9.56
C GLU A 336 -0.09 -11.48 8.57
N ALA A 337 -1.10 -10.63 8.75
CA ALA A 337 -2.25 -10.51 7.86
C ALA A 337 -1.96 -9.72 6.57
N ASN A 338 -0.73 -9.21 6.38
CA ASN A 338 -0.33 -8.36 5.26
C ASN A 338 -1.21 -7.10 5.11
N VAL A 339 -1.52 -6.43 6.22
CA VAL A 339 -2.21 -5.13 6.17
C VAL A 339 -1.36 -4.17 5.31
N PRO A 340 -1.94 -3.49 4.29
CA PRO A 340 -1.17 -2.69 3.33
C PRO A 340 -0.41 -1.50 3.92
N MET A 341 -0.98 -0.87 4.94
CA MET A 341 -0.44 0.33 5.59
C MET A 341 -0.43 0.19 7.11
N ILE A 342 0.61 0.76 7.74
CA ILE A 342 0.66 0.99 9.18
C ILE A 342 0.89 2.48 9.39
N MET A 343 -0.05 3.11 10.10
CA MET A 343 0.05 4.51 10.49
C MET A 343 0.75 4.62 11.84
N VAL A 344 1.77 5.47 11.90
CA VAL A 344 2.59 5.71 13.09
C VAL A 344 2.13 6.99 13.78
N GLY A 345 1.70 6.87 15.03
CA GLY A 345 1.21 7.97 15.85
C GLY A 345 2.32 8.90 16.36
N HIS A 346 1.93 10.08 16.82
CA HIS A 346 2.82 11.06 17.45
C HIS A 346 2.90 10.82 18.96
N LEU A 347 3.69 9.83 19.36
CA LEU A 347 3.79 9.34 20.76
C LEU A 347 5.25 9.25 21.18
N LEU A 348 5.61 9.80 22.33
CA LEU A 348 6.92 9.52 22.93
C LEU A 348 6.84 8.21 23.71
N VAL A 349 7.69 7.25 23.37
CA VAL A 349 7.74 5.94 24.04
C VAL A 349 9.17 5.72 24.52
N PRO A 350 9.53 6.17 25.74
CA PRO A 350 10.93 6.17 26.18
C PRO A 350 11.61 4.81 26.17
N ALA A 351 10.85 3.73 26.33
CA ALA A 351 11.34 2.36 26.24
C ALA A 351 11.76 1.94 24.81
N LEU A 352 11.30 2.66 23.77
CA LEU A 352 11.68 2.46 22.37
C LEU A 352 12.66 3.54 21.90
N ASP A 353 12.33 4.81 22.18
CA ASP A 353 13.19 5.95 21.92
C ASP A 353 12.88 7.09 22.92
N PRO A 354 13.82 7.46 23.80
CA PRO A 354 13.60 8.53 24.78
C PRO A 354 13.69 9.94 24.19
N GLU A 355 14.20 10.10 22.96
CA GLU A 355 14.47 11.41 22.37
C GLU A 355 13.39 11.85 21.39
N TYR A 356 12.81 10.91 20.64
CA TYR A 356 11.94 11.22 19.50
C TYR A 356 10.57 10.55 19.64
N PRO A 357 9.48 11.25 19.28
CA PRO A 357 8.20 10.61 19.02
C PRO A 357 8.32 9.49 17.99
N ALA A 358 7.47 8.47 18.08
CA ALA A 358 7.46 7.30 17.21
C ALA A 358 7.52 7.66 15.71
N SER A 359 6.74 8.67 15.29
CA SER A 359 6.70 9.15 13.90
C SER A 359 7.98 9.87 13.43
N LEU A 360 8.87 10.28 14.34
CA LEU A 360 10.18 10.88 14.04
C LEU A 360 11.35 9.94 14.35
N SER A 361 11.08 8.78 14.95
CA SER A 361 12.11 7.88 15.44
C SER A 361 12.49 6.82 14.41
N LYS A 362 13.77 6.82 14.01
CA LYS A 362 14.34 5.71 13.21
C LYS A 362 14.32 4.39 13.97
N LYS A 363 14.53 4.41 15.30
CA LYS A 363 14.48 3.22 16.15
C LYS A 363 13.10 2.57 16.10
N VAL A 364 12.05 3.37 16.03
CA VAL A 364 10.66 2.88 15.96
C VAL A 364 10.27 2.47 14.54
N MET A 365 10.41 3.34 13.54
CA MET A 365 9.89 3.05 12.19
C MET A 365 10.79 2.12 11.37
N THR A 366 12.11 2.26 11.48
CA THR A 366 13.05 1.41 10.74
C THR A 366 13.49 0.21 11.56
N ASP A 367 14.07 0.42 12.74
CA ASP A 367 14.71 -0.68 13.45
C ASP A 367 13.68 -1.66 14.02
N LEU A 368 12.62 -1.15 14.67
CA LEU A 368 11.53 -1.99 15.18
C LEU A 368 10.57 -2.41 14.06
N LEU A 369 9.83 -1.48 13.45
CA LEU A 369 8.72 -1.84 12.55
C LEU A 369 9.18 -2.51 11.25
N ARG A 370 10.14 -1.90 10.53
CA ARG A 370 10.62 -2.43 9.25
C ARG A 370 11.50 -3.68 9.42
N ASN A 371 12.46 -3.63 10.35
CA ASN A 371 13.49 -4.67 10.45
C ASN A 371 13.13 -5.77 11.45
N GLU A 372 12.85 -5.45 12.71
CA GLU A 372 12.58 -6.44 13.75
C GLU A 372 11.23 -7.15 13.55
N LEU A 373 10.17 -6.38 13.29
CA LEU A 373 8.83 -6.94 13.03
C LEU A 373 8.63 -7.38 11.57
N GLY A 374 9.59 -7.07 10.68
CA GLY A 374 9.58 -7.54 9.30
C GLY A 374 8.48 -6.92 8.41
N TYR A 375 7.93 -5.77 8.76
CA TYR A 375 6.84 -5.16 8.00
C TYR A 375 7.31 -4.68 6.62
N SER A 376 6.74 -5.18 5.52
CA SER A 376 7.17 -4.84 4.15
C SER A 376 6.25 -3.84 3.42
N GLY A 377 5.09 -3.53 4.01
CA GLY A 377 4.09 -2.59 3.45
C GLY A 377 4.45 -1.11 3.61
N ILE A 378 3.48 -0.24 3.41
CA ILE A 378 3.65 1.22 3.47
C ILE A 378 3.62 1.67 4.93
N ILE A 379 4.62 2.44 5.35
CA ILE A 379 4.60 3.16 6.62
C ILE A 379 4.11 4.58 6.34
N ILE A 380 3.07 5.02 7.02
CA ILE A 380 2.53 6.38 6.90
C ILE A 380 2.54 7.05 8.27
N THR A 381 2.73 8.36 8.33
CA THR A 381 2.57 9.12 9.59
C THR A 381 1.10 9.35 9.90
N ASP A 382 0.76 9.57 11.17
CA ASP A 382 -0.42 10.35 11.52
C ASP A 382 -0.29 11.80 11.01
N ASP A 383 -1.32 12.63 11.18
CA ASP A 383 -1.33 14.02 10.66
C ASP A 383 -0.25 14.87 11.32
N VAL A 384 0.81 15.18 10.56
CA VAL A 384 1.94 15.97 11.05
C VAL A 384 1.60 17.44 11.33
N THR A 385 0.36 17.86 11.05
CA THR A 385 -0.15 19.17 11.47
C THR A 385 -0.73 19.20 12.89
N MET A 386 -0.81 18.04 13.57
CA MET A 386 -1.20 17.94 14.98
C MET A 386 -0.18 18.62 15.91
N GLN A 387 -0.65 19.13 17.05
CA GLN A 387 0.17 19.90 18.00
C GLN A 387 1.20 19.07 18.77
N ALA A 388 1.18 17.73 18.65
CA ALA A 388 2.17 16.86 19.27
C ALA A 388 3.59 17.04 18.72
N LEU A 389 3.76 17.64 17.53
CA LEU A 389 5.05 17.92 16.92
C LEU A 389 5.31 19.44 16.90
N ASP A 390 6.32 19.89 17.66
CA ASP A 390 6.70 21.31 17.77
C ASP A 390 7.91 21.64 16.87
N LEU A 391 7.75 21.44 15.56
CA LEU A 391 8.77 21.72 14.55
C LEU A 391 8.13 22.31 13.28
N PRO A 392 8.89 23.06 12.46
CA PRO A 392 8.44 23.44 11.13
C PRO A 392 8.08 22.21 10.28
N ILE A 393 7.05 22.33 9.44
CA ILE A 393 6.51 21.22 8.63
C ILE A 393 7.58 20.64 7.70
N GLU A 394 8.47 21.48 7.18
CA GLU A 394 9.59 21.12 6.32
C GLU A 394 10.54 20.15 7.02
N ASN A 395 10.88 20.45 8.28
CA ASN A 395 11.76 19.62 9.09
C ASN A 395 11.08 18.30 9.45
N ILE A 396 9.79 18.34 9.82
CA ILE A 396 9.02 17.14 10.14
C ILE A 396 8.97 16.22 8.91
N ALA A 397 8.67 16.75 7.72
CA ALA A 397 8.57 15.97 6.51
C ALA A 397 9.89 15.26 6.15
N VAL A 398 11.03 15.94 6.25
CA VAL A 398 12.34 15.33 5.99
C VAL A 398 12.67 14.28 7.05
N GLN A 399 12.48 14.60 8.33
CA GLN A 399 12.81 13.69 9.44
C GLN A 399 11.96 12.41 9.44
N THR A 400 10.66 12.50 9.17
CA THR A 400 9.75 11.34 9.08
C THR A 400 10.19 10.37 7.97
N ILE A 401 10.49 10.90 6.76
CA ILE A 401 10.98 10.09 5.64
C ILE A 401 12.35 9.46 5.96
N ALA A 402 13.26 10.24 6.56
CA ALA A 402 14.57 9.77 7.00
C ALA A 402 14.47 8.63 8.04
N ALA A 403 13.52 8.75 8.96
CA ALA A 403 13.28 7.78 10.03
C ALA A 403 12.62 6.49 9.53
N GLY A 404 11.90 6.51 8.41
CA GLY A 404 11.38 5.29 7.78
C GLY A 404 9.96 5.38 7.22
N ALA A 405 9.26 6.50 7.36
CA ALA A 405 7.94 6.70 6.76
C ALA A 405 8.05 6.69 5.23
N ASP A 406 7.15 5.97 4.56
CA ASP A 406 7.01 6.02 3.11
C ASP A 406 6.11 7.19 2.69
N ILE A 407 5.09 7.54 3.49
CA ILE A 407 4.18 8.67 3.22
C ILE A 407 4.12 9.60 4.44
N VAL A 408 4.11 10.91 4.19
CA VAL A 408 3.82 11.97 5.17
C VAL A 408 2.39 12.47 4.96
N LEU A 409 1.58 12.44 6.01
CA LEU A 409 0.19 12.92 5.99
C LEU A 409 0.10 14.36 6.50
N VAL A 410 -0.37 15.28 5.66
CA VAL A 410 -0.58 16.69 5.97
C VAL A 410 -2.06 17.03 5.76
N GLY A 411 -2.88 16.95 6.81
CA GLY A 411 -4.34 16.79 6.68
C GLY A 411 -5.17 18.05 6.48
N HIS A 412 -4.67 19.26 6.72
CA HIS A 412 -5.53 20.44 6.75
C HIS A 412 -5.11 21.61 5.87
N ASP A 413 -3.84 21.67 5.46
CA ASP A 413 -3.30 22.83 4.76
C ASP A 413 -2.48 22.38 3.55
N LEU A 414 -3.02 22.67 2.36
CA LEU A 414 -2.40 22.30 1.10
C LEU A 414 -1.04 23.01 0.91
N GLN A 415 -0.87 24.24 1.41
CA GLN A 415 0.42 24.93 1.32
C GLN A 415 1.47 24.25 2.20
N LYS A 416 1.09 23.74 3.37
CA LYS A 416 1.97 22.91 4.20
C LYS A 416 2.36 21.61 3.50
N ALA A 417 1.43 20.98 2.77
CA ALA A 417 1.74 19.79 1.98
C ALA A 417 2.76 20.08 0.87
N LEU A 418 2.62 21.21 0.19
CA LEU A 418 3.59 21.66 -0.83
C LEU A 418 4.94 22.05 -0.23
N ALA A 419 4.96 22.68 0.95
CA ALA A 419 6.19 22.99 1.68
C ALA A 419 6.92 21.71 2.12
N ALA A 420 6.19 20.73 2.65
CA ALA A 420 6.72 19.40 2.98
C ALA A 420 7.33 18.71 1.76
N GLN A 421 6.63 18.71 0.62
CA GLN A 421 7.15 18.18 -0.64
C GLN A 421 8.47 18.87 -1.02
N GLN A 422 8.48 20.21 -1.05
CA GLN A 422 9.65 20.97 -1.47
C GLN A 422 10.85 20.73 -0.55
N ALA A 423 10.62 20.57 0.75
CA ALA A 423 11.66 20.23 1.72
C ALA A 423 12.26 18.85 1.46
N ILE A 424 11.44 17.83 1.17
CA ILE A 424 11.92 16.50 0.83
C ILE A 424 12.74 16.53 -0.47
N ILE A 425 12.29 17.27 -1.49
CA ILE A 425 13.05 17.45 -2.74
C ILE A 425 14.42 18.06 -2.45
N ALA A 426 14.46 19.17 -1.69
CA ALA A 426 15.69 19.85 -1.35
C ALA A 426 16.65 18.97 -0.53
N ALA A 427 16.12 18.16 0.39
CA ALA A 427 16.92 17.21 1.17
C ALA A 427 17.51 16.09 0.30
N VAL A 428 16.84 15.67 -0.77
CA VAL A 428 17.39 14.71 -1.72
C VAL A 428 18.47 15.36 -2.59
N GLU A 429 18.22 16.56 -3.10
CA GLU A 429 19.18 17.31 -3.93
C GLU A 429 20.46 17.67 -3.16
N SER A 430 20.35 17.93 -1.85
CA SER A 430 21.50 18.19 -0.97
C SER A 430 22.25 16.92 -0.54
N GLY A 431 21.64 15.74 -0.71
CA GLY A 431 22.18 14.45 -0.27
C GLY A 431 21.88 14.09 1.19
N GLU A 432 21.09 14.90 1.91
CA GLU A 432 20.58 14.55 3.25
C GLU A 432 19.69 13.31 3.22
N LEU A 433 18.83 13.20 2.18
CA LEU A 433 18.07 12.01 1.86
C LEU A 433 18.62 11.33 0.60
N SER A 434 18.84 10.02 0.66
CA SER A 434 19.24 9.29 -0.55
C SER A 434 18.08 9.13 -1.53
N GLU A 435 18.36 9.20 -2.83
CA GLU A 435 17.36 8.86 -3.87
C GLU A 435 16.80 7.44 -3.71
N GLN A 436 17.63 6.49 -3.27
CA GLN A 436 17.20 5.12 -3.04
C GLN A 436 16.15 5.03 -1.93
N ARG A 437 16.25 5.86 -0.87
CA ARG A 437 15.25 5.93 0.20
C ARG A 437 13.89 6.32 -0.37
N VAL A 438 13.84 7.35 -1.21
CA VAL A 438 12.63 7.82 -1.90
C VAL A 438 12.10 6.76 -2.86
N ASN A 439 12.94 6.18 -3.71
CA ASN A 439 12.54 5.15 -4.68
C ASN A 439 11.89 3.93 -4.02
N ASN A 440 12.44 3.49 -2.89
CA ASN A 440 11.88 2.38 -2.13
C ASN A 440 10.49 2.72 -1.57
N SER A 441 10.24 3.96 -1.15
CA SER A 441 8.90 4.41 -0.73
C SER A 441 7.94 4.42 -1.90
N VAL A 442 8.31 5.10 -3.00
CA VAL A 442 7.46 5.23 -4.19
C VAL A 442 7.08 3.87 -4.76
N LEU A 443 8.02 2.92 -4.78
CA LEU A 443 7.75 1.54 -5.22
C LEU A 443 6.66 0.85 -4.41
N ARG A 444 6.61 1.04 -3.09
CA ARG A 444 5.56 0.48 -2.23
C ARG A 444 4.22 1.15 -2.51
N VAL A 445 4.23 2.48 -2.58
CA VAL A 445 3.02 3.28 -2.83
C VAL A 445 2.39 2.94 -4.17
N LEU A 446 3.17 2.99 -5.26
CA LEU A 446 2.66 2.69 -6.60
C LEU A 446 2.24 1.23 -6.77
N ARG A 447 2.91 0.28 -6.10
CA ARG A 447 2.50 -1.13 -6.14
C ARG A 447 1.10 -1.31 -5.57
N GLU A 448 0.79 -0.68 -4.43
CA GLU A 448 -0.55 -0.76 -3.84
C GLU A 448 -1.58 -0.01 -4.69
N LYS A 449 -1.25 1.17 -5.21
CA LYS A 449 -2.16 1.95 -6.06
C LYS A 449 -2.51 1.20 -7.37
N ARG A 450 -1.51 0.67 -8.07
CA ARG A 450 -1.73 -0.09 -9.32
C ARG A 450 -2.47 -1.41 -9.10
N LYS A 451 -2.39 -2.01 -7.91
CA LYS A 451 -3.17 -3.21 -7.56
C LYS A 451 -4.66 -2.94 -7.50
N ARG A 452 -5.06 -1.73 -7.05
CA ARG A 452 -6.48 -1.35 -6.93
C ARG A 452 -7.13 -0.97 -8.26
N GLY A 453 -6.34 -0.47 -9.21
CA GLY A 453 -6.83 0.11 -10.45
C GLY A 453 -7.35 1.54 -10.26
N GLU A 454 -8.03 2.05 -11.29
CA GLU A 454 -8.69 3.37 -11.25
C GLU A 454 -10.00 3.33 -10.46
N ALA A 455 -10.41 4.50 -9.96
CA ALA A 455 -11.71 4.64 -9.31
C ALA A 455 -12.84 4.44 -10.32
N ASN A 456 -13.93 3.84 -9.84
CA ASN A 456 -15.20 3.81 -10.57
C ASN A 456 -16.28 4.40 -9.66
N VAL A 457 -16.55 5.70 -9.81
CA VAL A 457 -17.60 6.38 -9.05
C VAL A 457 -18.96 5.85 -9.53
N GLN A 458 -19.69 5.18 -8.65
CA GLN A 458 -20.92 4.45 -8.97
C GLN A 458 -22.11 5.05 -8.26
N HIS A 459 -23.18 5.35 -9.00
CA HIS A 459 -24.47 5.69 -8.39
C HIS A 459 -25.07 4.49 -7.65
N PHE A 460 -25.53 4.71 -6.42
CA PHE A 460 -26.29 3.73 -5.64
C PHE A 460 -27.46 4.40 -4.92
N SER A 461 -28.45 3.59 -4.54
CA SER A 461 -29.59 4.05 -3.74
C SER A 461 -29.19 4.17 -2.27
N VAL A 462 -29.16 5.40 -1.75
CA VAL A 462 -28.91 5.67 -0.31
C VAL A 462 -29.92 4.94 0.57
N LYS A 463 -31.17 4.80 0.11
CA LYS A 463 -32.19 4.06 0.85
C LYS A 463 -31.84 2.56 0.96
N GLU A 464 -31.54 1.90 -0.15
CA GLU A 464 -31.19 0.47 -0.15
C GLU A 464 -29.91 0.21 0.65
N TRP A 465 -28.97 1.15 0.58
CA TRP A 465 -27.76 1.14 1.39
C TRP A 465 -28.07 1.09 2.89
N ASN A 466 -28.89 2.04 3.35
CA ASN A 466 -29.26 2.17 4.75
C ASN A 466 -30.12 0.99 5.21
N ASP A 467 -31.04 0.51 4.37
CA ASP A 467 -31.87 -0.67 4.67
C ASP A 467 -30.98 -1.91 4.87
N THR A 468 -29.97 -2.10 4.03
CA THR A 468 -29.01 -3.23 4.16
C THR A 468 -28.17 -3.11 5.42
N LEU A 469 -27.64 -1.92 5.72
CA LEU A 469 -26.86 -1.71 6.94
C LEU A 469 -27.71 -1.94 8.19
N GLN A 470 -28.97 -1.48 8.19
CA GLN A 470 -29.89 -1.72 9.30
C GLN A 470 -30.15 -3.21 9.52
N GLN A 471 -30.25 -4.01 8.45
CA GLN A 471 -30.39 -5.47 8.58
C GLN A 471 -29.13 -6.12 9.17
N LEU A 472 -27.94 -5.64 8.81
CA LEU A 472 -26.68 -6.13 9.38
C LEU A 472 -26.48 -5.75 10.86
N LEU A 473 -27.19 -4.71 11.34
CA LEU A 473 -27.11 -4.21 12.72
C LEU A 473 -28.27 -4.68 13.61
N GLN A 474 -29.15 -5.54 13.10
CA GLN A 474 -30.24 -6.20 13.85
C GLN A 474 -29.78 -7.56 14.34
#